data_AF-A0A4R8V1N8-F1
#
_entry.id   AF-A0A4R8V1N8-F1
#
_cell.length_a   1.000
_cell.length_b   1.000
_cell.length_c   1.000
_cell.angle_alpha   90.00
_cell.angle_beta   90.00
_cell.angle_gamma   90.00
#
_symmetry.space_group_name_H-M   'P 1'
#
loop_
_entity.id
_entity.type
_entity.pdbx_description
1 polymer ?
#
loop_
_entity_poly.entity_id
_entity_poly.type
_entity_poly.pdbx_seq_one_letter_code
_entity_poly.pdbx_strand_id
1 'polypeptide(L)'
;MSPVLRTWLGFAALGAALIHLAVGVTAPFPLSVLLVGFGIAELGWGIATLAAGRVIGPRVVVGAALIPVFIWGATAALGSGLGITSAQTGLPLYPMAMASWFNVFLAATVAIALRHASNGIPTPASASTPGAAAPGAAAPGAAAPGGWRFLTGLVVGGFLLSALTTPALAATEVGSHAVPHGSHGVTEVTVPDSDGHGSH
;
A
#
# COMPACT_ATOMS: atom_id res chain seq x y z
N MET A 1 -8.22 -16.73 2.02
CA MET A 1 -7.33 -15.66 2.52
C MET A 1 -7.67 -15.36 3.97
N SER A 2 -6.67 -15.13 4.82
CA SER A 2 -6.88 -14.78 6.23
C SER A 2 -7.36 -13.32 6.38
N PRO A 3 -8.00 -12.95 7.50
CA PRO A 3 -8.36 -11.56 7.80
C PRO A 3 -7.16 -10.61 7.78
N VAL A 4 -6.03 -11.02 8.39
CA VAL A 4 -4.77 -10.24 8.40
C VAL A 4 -4.32 -9.90 6.99
N LEU A 5 -4.31 -10.89 6.08
CA LEU A 5 -3.86 -10.68 4.72
C LEU A 5 -4.77 -9.70 3.96
N ARG A 6 -6.08 -9.75 4.19
CA ARG A 6 -7.02 -8.78 3.59
C ARG A 6 -6.77 -7.36 4.08
N THR A 7 -6.48 -7.19 5.37
CA THR A 7 -6.09 -5.89 5.92
C THR A 7 -4.78 -5.39 5.31
N TRP A 8 -3.79 -6.26 5.15
CA TRP A 8 -2.52 -5.91 4.50
C TRP A 8 -2.70 -5.50 3.03
N LEU A 9 -3.60 -6.15 2.29
CA LEU A 9 -3.95 -5.73 0.93
C LEU A 9 -4.60 -4.33 0.91
N GLY A 10 -5.49 -4.06 1.88
CA GLY A 10 -6.06 -2.73 2.05
C GLY A 10 -5.01 -1.66 2.34
N PHE A 11 -4.08 -1.95 3.25
CA PHE A 11 -2.94 -1.07 3.56
C PHE A 11 -2.04 -0.85 2.34
N ALA A 12 -1.71 -1.90 1.59
CA ALA A 12 -0.90 -1.75 0.37
C ALA A 12 -1.59 -0.83 -0.65
N ALA A 13 -2.88 -1.01 -0.89
CA ALA A 13 -3.66 -0.13 -1.78
C ALA A 13 -3.66 1.32 -1.28
N LEU A 14 -3.83 1.55 0.03
CA LEU A 14 -3.77 2.89 0.62
C LEU A 14 -2.39 3.54 0.48
N GLY A 15 -1.31 2.78 0.71
CA GLY A 15 0.06 3.26 0.56
C GLY A 15 0.37 3.68 -0.87
N ALA A 16 0.05 2.83 -1.85
CA ALA A 16 0.17 3.16 -3.27
C ALA A 16 -0.65 4.41 -3.64
N ALA A 17 -1.91 4.45 -3.20
CA ALA A 17 -2.83 5.55 -3.50
C ALA A 17 -2.31 6.91 -3.00
N LEU A 18 -1.87 6.98 -1.75
CA LEU A 18 -1.34 8.22 -1.17
C LEU A 18 -0.11 8.71 -1.93
N ILE A 19 0.79 7.80 -2.31
CA ILE A 19 1.98 8.15 -3.08
C ILE A 19 1.61 8.63 -4.48
N HIS A 20 0.74 7.94 -5.21
CA HIS A 20 0.30 8.35 -6.55
C HIS A 20 -0.44 9.69 -6.53
N LEU A 21 -1.27 9.96 -5.52
CA LEU A 21 -1.90 11.27 -5.35
C LEU A 21 -0.86 12.37 -5.12
N ALA A 22 0.09 12.17 -4.21
CA ALA A 22 1.11 13.17 -3.90
C ALA A 22 2.02 13.47 -5.10
N VAL A 23 2.47 12.44 -5.82
CA VAL A 23 3.26 12.61 -7.05
C VAL A 23 2.41 13.24 -8.15
N GLY A 24 1.15 12.80 -8.31
CA GLY A 24 0.25 13.28 -9.34
C GLY A 24 -0.05 14.77 -9.26
N VAL A 25 -0.13 15.35 -8.07
CA VAL A 25 -0.39 16.80 -7.88
C VAL A 25 0.72 17.68 -8.46
N THR A 26 1.95 17.17 -8.55
CA THR A 26 3.14 17.92 -8.99
C THR A 26 3.68 17.46 -10.34
N ALA A 27 3.15 16.36 -10.88
CA ALA A 27 3.56 15.82 -12.17
C ALA A 27 3.09 16.69 -13.38
N PRO A 28 3.77 16.62 -14.54
CA PRO A 28 3.29 17.21 -15.79
C PRO A 28 1.85 16.78 -16.11
N PHE A 29 1.05 17.67 -16.70
CA PHE A 29 -0.41 17.51 -16.83
C PHE A 29 -0.89 16.11 -17.28
N PRO A 30 -0.35 15.49 -18.35
CA PRO A 30 -0.80 14.15 -18.75
C PRO A 30 -0.52 13.08 -17.69
N LEU A 31 0.63 13.16 -17.01
CA LEU A 31 1.01 12.24 -15.94
C LEU A 31 0.21 12.51 -14.66
N SER A 32 -0.09 13.78 -14.38
CA SER A 32 -0.95 14.18 -13.26
C SER A 32 -2.32 13.51 -13.33
N VAL A 33 -3.00 13.62 -14.49
CA VAL A 33 -4.32 13.00 -14.70
C VAL A 33 -4.26 11.48 -14.49
N LEU A 34 -3.23 10.81 -15.02
CA LEU A 34 -3.05 9.37 -14.87
C LEU A 34 -2.80 8.97 -13.40
N LEU A 35 -1.85 9.62 -12.73
CA LEU A 35 -1.45 9.28 -11.37
C LEU A 35 -2.54 9.59 -10.36
N VAL A 36 -3.24 10.73 -10.51
CA VAL A 36 -4.40 11.06 -9.67
C VAL A 36 -5.52 10.05 -9.91
N GLY A 37 -5.77 9.67 -11.18
CA GLY A 37 -6.72 8.63 -11.52
C GLY A 37 -6.40 7.28 -10.86
N PHE A 38 -5.14 6.84 -10.90
CA PHE A 38 -4.69 5.64 -10.21
C PHE A 38 -4.85 5.76 -8.70
N GLY A 39 -4.42 6.88 -8.11
CA GLY A 39 -4.54 7.11 -6.68
C GLY A 39 -5.99 7.07 -6.18
N ILE A 40 -6.93 7.68 -6.90
CA ILE A 40 -8.36 7.62 -6.56
C ILE A 40 -8.90 6.18 -6.68
N ALA A 41 -8.54 5.47 -7.75
CA ALA A 41 -8.99 4.10 -7.98
C ALA A 41 -8.45 3.13 -6.90
N GLU A 42 -7.17 3.24 -6.57
CA GLU A 42 -6.50 2.44 -5.52
C GLU A 42 -7.08 2.76 -4.14
N LEU A 43 -7.30 4.04 -3.83
CA LEU A 43 -7.92 4.49 -2.58
C LEU A 43 -9.33 3.92 -2.43
N GLY A 44 -10.16 4.09 -3.48
CA GLY A 44 -11.53 3.58 -3.50
C GLY A 44 -11.57 2.06 -3.36
N TRP A 45 -10.70 1.33 -4.07
CA TRP A 45 -10.63 -0.12 -3.98
C TRP A 45 -10.14 -0.61 -2.61
N GLY A 46 -9.12 0.05 -2.03
CA GLY A 46 -8.58 -0.27 -0.71
C GLY A 46 -9.64 -0.11 0.37
N ILE A 47 -10.33 1.04 0.39
CA ILE A 47 -11.44 1.32 1.31
C ILE A 47 -12.56 0.29 1.13
N ALA A 48 -13.00 0.05 -0.12
CA ALA A 48 -14.08 -0.88 -0.39
C ALA A 48 -13.74 -2.32 0.03
N THR A 49 -12.50 -2.77 -0.18
CA THR A 49 -12.03 -4.10 0.24
C THR A 49 -12.00 -4.25 1.77
N LEU A 50 -11.57 -3.21 2.47
CA LEU A 50 -11.60 -3.18 3.94
C LEU A 50 -13.03 -3.18 4.47
N ALA A 51 -13.89 -2.32 3.92
CA ALA A 51 -15.30 -2.20 4.33
C ALA A 51 -16.10 -3.48 4.05
N ALA A 52 -15.86 -4.13 2.91
CA ALA A 52 -16.55 -5.37 2.54
C ALA A 52 -15.99 -6.60 3.27
N GLY A 53 -14.84 -6.50 3.93
CA GLY A 53 -14.17 -7.64 4.57
C GLY A 53 -13.73 -8.75 3.59
N ARG A 54 -13.70 -8.46 2.28
CA ARG A 54 -13.35 -9.39 1.19
C ARG A 54 -12.71 -8.66 0.02
N VAL A 55 -11.87 -9.36 -0.74
CA VAL A 55 -11.22 -8.83 -1.95
C VAL A 55 -12.26 -8.64 -3.05
N ILE A 56 -12.43 -7.41 -3.55
CA ILE A 56 -13.39 -7.07 -4.61
C ILE A 56 -12.72 -7.21 -5.98
N GLY A 57 -13.36 -7.93 -6.90
CA GLY A 57 -12.85 -8.14 -8.26
C GLY A 57 -11.42 -8.72 -8.34
N PRO A 58 -11.11 -9.88 -7.72
CA PRO A 58 -9.72 -10.37 -7.58
C PRO A 58 -8.93 -10.50 -8.89
N ARG A 59 -9.58 -10.86 -10.00
CA ARG A 59 -8.90 -10.95 -11.31
C ARG A 59 -8.61 -9.59 -11.91
N VAL A 60 -9.54 -8.65 -11.74
CA VAL A 60 -9.42 -7.28 -12.27
C VAL A 60 -8.33 -6.54 -11.51
N VAL A 61 -8.29 -6.66 -10.17
CA VAL A 61 -7.31 -5.93 -9.36
C VAL A 61 -5.87 -6.34 -9.65
N VAL A 62 -5.61 -7.61 -9.98
CA VAL A 62 -4.25 -8.06 -10.36
C VAL A 62 -3.77 -7.30 -11.59
N GLY A 63 -4.61 -7.20 -12.63
CA GLY A 63 -4.28 -6.42 -13.82
C GLY A 63 -4.16 -4.94 -13.51
N ALA A 64 -5.17 -4.38 -12.83
CA ALA A 64 -5.24 -2.95 -12.54
C ALA A 64 -4.06 -2.45 -11.69
N ALA A 65 -3.65 -3.18 -10.66
CA ALA A 65 -2.53 -2.80 -9.79
C ALA A 65 -1.18 -2.82 -10.52
N LEU A 66 -1.04 -3.61 -11.59
CA LEU A 66 0.20 -3.67 -12.38
C LEU A 66 0.26 -2.58 -13.47
N ILE A 67 -0.85 -1.91 -13.79
CA ILE A 67 -0.87 -0.84 -14.80
C ILE A 67 0.07 0.32 -14.41
N PRO A 68 -0.02 0.92 -13.20
CA PRO A 68 0.89 2.01 -12.82
C PRO A 68 2.35 1.58 -12.81
N VAL A 69 2.62 0.36 -12.32
CA VAL A 69 3.96 -0.24 -12.29
C VAL A 69 4.54 -0.37 -13.69
N PHE A 70 3.74 -0.88 -14.63
CA PHE A 70 4.16 -1.08 -16.01
C PHE A 70 4.38 0.26 -16.72
N ILE A 71 3.47 1.22 -16.58
CA ILE A 71 3.59 2.55 -17.20
C ILE A 71 4.85 3.25 -16.70
N TRP A 72 5.05 3.29 -15.38
CA TRP A 72 6.24 3.91 -14.81
C TRP A 72 7.52 3.18 -15.21
N GLY A 73 7.55 1.84 -15.08
CA GLY A 73 8.71 1.02 -15.43
C GLY A 73 9.11 1.15 -16.90
N ALA A 74 8.12 1.17 -17.81
CA ALA A 74 8.37 1.39 -19.24
C ALA A 74 8.91 2.80 -19.50
N THR A 75 8.34 3.83 -18.86
CA THR A 75 8.82 5.21 -18.99
C THR A 75 10.26 5.36 -18.48
N ALA A 76 10.58 4.76 -17.34
CA ALA A 76 11.92 4.79 -16.76
C ALA A 76 12.94 4.03 -17.63
N ALA A 77 12.59 2.85 -18.14
CA ALA A 77 13.46 2.04 -18.98
C ALA A 77 13.73 2.70 -20.35
N LEU A 78 12.67 3.19 -21.01
CA LEU A 78 12.78 3.90 -22.29
C LEU A 78 13.54 5.22 -22.12
N GLY A 79 13.23 5.99 -21.07
CA GLY A 79 13.93 7.22 -20.75
C GLY A 79 15.43 7.00 -20.54
N SER A 80 15.80 6.00 -19.74
CA SER A 80 17.20 5.65 -19.51
C SER A 80 17.93 5.25 -20.80
N GLY A 81 17.28 4.51 -21.70
CA GLY A 81 17.87 4.13 -23.00
C GLY A 81 18.10 5.33 -23.93
N LEU A 82 17.37 6.43 -23.71
CA LEU A 82 17.48 7.68 -24.46
C LEU A 82 18.34 8.74 -23.74
N GLY A 83 18.99 8.39 -22.62
CA GLY A 83 19.79 9.32 -21.82
C GLY A 83 18.96 10.31 -20.98
N ILE A 84 17.65 10.08 -20.85
CA ILE A 84 16.74 10.88 -20.02
C ILE A 84 16.78 10.35 -18.59
N THR A 85 17.22 11.19 -17.68
CA THR A 85 17.25 10.91 -16.24
C THR A 85 15.85 10.99 -15.62
N SER A 86 15.64 10.34 -14.48
CA SER A 86 14.36 10.42 -13.75
C SER A 86 13.98 11.87 -13.40
N ALA A 87 14.97 12.73 -13.09
CA ALA A 87 14.74 14.15 -12.84
C ALA A 87 14.10 14.86 -14.04
N GLN A 88 14.46 14.49 -15.26
CA GLN A 88 13.90 15.06 -16.49
C GLN A 88 12.49 14.56 -16.81
N THR A 89 12.08 13.41 -16.25
CA THR A 89 10.70 12.90 -16.42
C THR A 89 9.68 13.60 -15.53
N GLY A 90 10.12 14.38 -14.53
CA GLY A 90 9.25 14.99 -13.54
C GLY A 90 8.64 13.99 -12.55
N LEU A 91 9.13 12.75 -12.52
CA LEU A 91 8.65 11.71 -11.60
C LEU A 91 9.76 11.33 -10.61
N PRO A 92 9.53 11.46 -9.29
CA PRO A 92 10.52 11.12 -8.29
C PRO A 92 10.69 9.59 -8.21
N LEU A 93 11.93 9.13 -8.35
CA LEU A 93 12.25 7.69 -8.46
C LEU A 93 11.83 6.90 -7.21
N TYR A 94 12.19 7.40 -6.03
CA TYR A 94 11.97 6.69 -4.76
C TYR A 94 10.48 6.53 -4.41
N PRO A 95 9.63 7.58 -4.45
CA PRO A 95 8.20 7.43 -4.25
C PRO A 95 7.57 6.44 -5.23
N MET A 96 7.89 6.54 -6.53
CA MET A 96 7.34 5.64 -7.54
C MET A 96 7.75 4.17 -7.34
N ALA A 97 8.99 3.93 -6.88
CA ALA A 97 9.44 2.58 -6.53
C ALA A 97 8.66 2.01 -5.33
N MET A 98 8.40 2.82 -4.30
CA MET A 98 7.62 2.38 -3.13
C MET A 98 6.16 2.10 -3.50
N ALA A 99 5.52 2.96 -4.30
CA ALA A 99 4.17 2.71 -4.83
C ALA A 99 4.14 1.41 -5.65
N SER A 100 5.17 1.18 -6.48
CA SER A 100 5.29 -0.05 -7.26
C SER A 100 5.42 -1.29 -6.37
N TRP A 101 6.15 -1.20 -5.26
CA TRP A 101 6.31 -2.31 -4.34
C TRP A 101 4.98 -2.70 -3.68
N PHE A 102 4.18 -1.72 -3.25
CA PHE A 102 2.83 -1.96 -2.73
C PHE A 102 1.93 -2.63 -3.77
N ASN A 103 1.96 -2.15 -5.01
CA ASN A 103 1.16 -2.69 -6.10
C ASN A 103 1.58 -4.11 -6.50
N VAL A 104 2.88 -4.40 -6.57
CA VAL A 104 3.40 -5.74 -6.82
C VAL A 104 3.03 -6.68 -5.67
N PHE A 105 3.18 -6.24 -4.42
CA PHE A 105 2.78 -7.04 -3.26
C PHE A 105 1.29 -7.39 -3.30
N LEU A 106 0.43 -6.41 -3.61
CA LEU A 106 -1.01 -6.59 -3.76
C LEU A 106 -1.30 -7.60 -4.88
N ALA A 107 -0.79 -7.36 -6.09
CA ALA A 107 -1.05 -8.18 -7.26
C ALA A 107 -0.54 -9.63 -7.06
N ALA A 108 0.69 -9.80 -6.56
CA ALA A 108 1.28 -11.11 -6.31
C ALA A 108 0.47 -11.90 -5.28
N THR A 109 0.09 -11.26 -4.17
CA THR A 109 -0.68 -11.91 -3.09
C THR A 109 -2.05 -12.37 -3.59
N VAL A 110 -2.76 -11.53 -4.36
CA VAL A 110 -4.06 -11.90 -4.93
C VAL A 110 -3.91 -12.99 -6.00
N ALA A 111 -2.90 -12.90 -6.87
CA ALA A 111 -2.63 -13.90 -7.91
C ALA A 111 -2.29 -15.28 -7.31
N ILE A 112 -1.44 -15.31 -6.28
CA ILE A 112 -1.10 -16.53 -5.55
C ILE A 112 -2.36 -17.15 -4.93
N ALA A 113 -3.20 -16.35 -4.27
CA ALA A 113 -4.44 -16.84 -3.69
C ALA A 113 -5.43 -17.39 -4.74
N LEU A 114 -5.50 -16.76 -5.92
CA LEU A 114 -6.28 -17.29 -7.05
C LEU A 114 -5.73 -18.62 -7.56
N ARG A 115 -4.40 -18.74 -7.69
CA ARG A 115 -3.75 -19.98 -8.13
C ARG A 115 -4.01 -21.14 -7.17
N HIS A 116 -3.94 -20.89 -5.86
CA HIS A 116 -4.24 -21.92 -4.86
C HIS A 116 -5.71 -22.35 -4.87
N ALA A 117 -6.64 -21.43 -5.13
CA ALA A 117 -8.07 -21.76 -5.25
C ALA A 117 -8.36 -22.66 -6.47
N SER A 118 -7.63 -22.49 -7.56
CA SER A 118 -7.78 -23.32 -8.77
C SER A 118 -7.16 -24.71 -8.67
N ASN A 119 -6.15 -24.90 -7.81
CA ASN A 119 -5.46 -26.18 -7.64
C ASN A 119 -6.17 -27.16 -6.69
N GLY A 120 -7.23 -26.72 -5.99
CA GLY A 120 -8.10 -27.60 -5.21
C GLY A 120 -9.04 -28.37 -6.12
N ILE A 121 -8.55 -29.41 -6.79
CA ILE A 121 -9.40 -30.33 -7.57
C ILE A 121 -10.31 -31.08 -6.58
N PRO A 122 -11.65 -31.02 -6.72
CA PRO A 122 -12.54 -31.88 -5.96
C PRO A 122 -12.27 -33.34 -6.35
N THR A 123 -11.84 -34.16 -5.40
CA THR A 123 -11.90 -35.62 -5.56
C THR A 123 -13.37 -36.00 -5.75
N PRO A 124 -13.78 -36.67 -6.85
CA PRO A 124 -15.14 -37.15 -6.99
C PRO A 124 -15.30 -38.38 -6.09
N ALA A 125 -15.64 -38.16 -4.83
CA ALA A 125 -16.03 -39.20 -3.90
C ALA A 125 -17.46 -38.93 -3.39
N SER A 126 -18.29 -39.93 -3.64
CA SER A 126 -19.65 -40.15 -3.11
C SER A 126 -20.80 -39.45 -3.82
N ALA A 127 -21.22 -40.09 -4.92
CA ALA A 127 -22.63 -40.26 -5.20
C ALA A 127 -23.30 -41.02 -4.03
N SER A 128 -24.13 -40.34 -3.25
CA SER A 128 -25.11 -40.99 -2.37
C SER A 128 -26.29 -40.06 -2.10
N THR A 129 -27.37 -40.33 -2.84
CA THR A 129 -28.80 -40.25 -2.46
C THR A 129 -29.45 -38.88 -2.18
N PRO A 130 -30.55 -38.50 -2.88
CA PRO A 130 -31.39 -37.36 -2.52
C PRO A 130 -32.48 -37.76 -1.52
N GLY A 131 -32.58 -37.06 -0.38
CA GLY A 131 -33.67 -37.28 0.58
C GLY A 131 -33.76 -36.23 1.70
N ALA A 132 -34.85 -35.47 1.68
CA ALA A 132 -35.53 -34.74 2.77
C ALA A 132 -34.94 -33.43 3.33
N ALA A 133 -35.88 -32.56 3.74
CA ALA A 133 -35.80 -31.11 3.90
C ALA A 133 -35.34 -30.59 5.29
N ALA A 134 -35.04 -29.27 5.31
CA ALA A 134 -34.61 -28.34 6.37
C ALA A 134 -35.47 -28.37 7.68
N PRO A 135 -35.11 -27.74 8.84
CA PRO A 135 -34.56 -26.37 8.99
C PRO A 135 -33.56 -26.08 10.15
N GLY A 136 -32.77 -25.00 9.98
CA GLY A 136 -32.28 -24.10 11.04
C GLY A 136 -31.33 -24.63 12.12
N ALA A 137 -30.05 -24.24 12.07
CA ALA A 137 -29.26 -23.82 13.24
C ALA A 137 -27.83 -23.43 12.80
N ALA A 138 -27.39 -22.27 13.28
CA ALA A 138 -26.01 -21.78 13.27
C ALA A 138 -25.33 -21.65 11.89
N ALA A 139 -25.39 -20.43 11.34
CA ALA A 139 -24.25 -19.93 10.57
C ALA A 139 -22.99 -20.20 11.41
N PRO A 140 -21.96 -20.89 10.89
CA PRO A 140 -20.73 -21.06 11.63
C PRO A 140 -20.17 -19.65 11.82
N GLY A 141 -20.27 -19.13 13.04
CA GLY A 141 -19.53 -17.95 13.46
C GLY A 141 -18.11 -18.16 12.99
N ALA A 142 -17.68 -17.30 12.08
CA ALA A 142 -16.32 -17.29 11.56
C ALA A 142 -15.41 -17.34 12.79
N ALA A 143 -14.76 -18.48 13.01
CA ALA A 143 -13.90 -18.71 14.16
C ALA A 143 -13.04 -17.47 14.34
N ALA A 144 -13.24 -16.75 15.45
CA ALA A 144 -12.58 -15.49 15.69
C ALA A 144 -11.08 -15.77 15.50
N PRO A 145 -10.40 -15.14 14.50
CA PRO A 145 -8.98 -15.31 14.35
C PRO A 145 -8.37 -14.99 15.71
N GLY A 146 -7.56 -15.90 16.28
CA GLY A 146 -7.03 -15.74 17.63
C GLY A 146 -6.57 -14.29 17.81
N GLY A 147 -7.27 -13.53 18.66
CA GLY A 147 -7.33 -12.06 18.56
C GLY A 147 -5.95 -11.41 18.58
N TRP A 148 -5.01 -12.02 19.30
CA TRP A 148 -3.61 -11.64 19.33
C TRP A 148 -2.93 -11.71 17.95
N ARG A 149 -3.08 -12.80 17.19
CA ARG A 149 -2.46 -12.94 15.85
C ARG A 149 -2.98 -11.88 14.89
N PHE A 150 -4.27 -11.58 14.96
CA PHE A 150 -4.86 -10.50 14.17
C PHE A 150 -4.30 -9.15 14.59
N LEU A 151 -4.29 -8.86 15.89
CA LEU A 151 -3.78 -7.60 16.44
C LEU A 151 -2.29 -7.40 16.10
N THR A 152 -1.44 -8.41 16.28
CA THR A 152 -0.03 -8.35 15.90
C THR A 152 0.11 -8.12 14.40
N GLY A 153 -0.66 -8.83 13.57
CA GLY A 153 -0.67 -8.63 12.13
C GLY A 153 -1.10 -7.21 11.74
N LEU A 154 -2.10 -6.64 12.41
CA LEU A 154 -2.57 -5.28 12.19
C LEU A 154 -1.50 -4.25 12.56
N VAL A 155 -0.90 -4.38 13.75
CA VAL A 155 0.16 -3.48 14.25
C VAL A 155 1.38 -3.51 13.32
N VAL A 156 1.84 -4.70 12.94
CA VAL A 156 2.98 -4.86 12.01
C VAL A 156 2.64 -4.26 10.65
N GLY A 157 1.45 -4.53 10.11
CA GLY A 157 1.02 -3.97 8.83
C GLY A 157 0.94 -2.45 8.85
N GLY A 158 0.37 -1.87 9.91
CA GLY A 158 0.29 -0.41 10.08
C GLY A 158 1.66 0.24 10.26
N PHE A 159 2.56 -0.40 11.01
CA PHE A 159 3.94 0.05 11.15
C PHE A 159 4.68 0.05 9.80
N LEU A 160 4.62 -1.05 9.04
CA LEU A 160 5.24 -1.15 7.72
C LEU A 160 4.66 -0.12 6.74
N LEU A 161 3.34 0.05 6.73
CA LEU A 161 2.68 1.07 5.92
C LEU A 161 3.23 2.46 6.25
N SER A 162 3.26 2.84 7.54
CA SER A 162 3.76 4.14 7.98
C SER A 162 5.25 4.32 7.66
N ALA A 163 6.08 3.32 7.97
CA ALA A 163 7.53 3.37 7.76
C ALA A 163 7.93 3.51 6.28
N LEU A 164 7.11 3.00 5.35
CA LEU A 164 7.37 3.12 3.92
C LEU A 164 6.70 4.36 3.31
N THR A 165 5.45 4.63 3.67
CA THR A 165 4.65 5.69 3.03
C THR A 165 5.11 7.07 3.48
N THR A 166 5.44 7.26 4.76
CA THR A 166 5.87 8.56 5.29
C THR A 166 7.14 9.09 4.62
N PRO A 167 8.27 8.34 4.55
CA PRO A 167 9.45 8.83 3.84
C PRO A 167 9.22 8.92 2.33
N ALA A 168 8.37 8.07 1.74
CA ALA A 168 8.01 8.21 0.32
C ALA A 168 7.29 9.53 0.05
N LEU A 169 6.32 9.91 0.90
CA LEU A 169 5.63 11.20 0.80
C LEU A 169 6.58 12.37 1.07
N ALA A 170 7.46 12.27 2.06
CA ALA A 170 8.45 13.30 2.35
C ALA A 170 9.43 13.54 1.17
N ALA A 171 9.69 12.51 0.36
CA ALA A 171 10.52 12.60 -0.83
C ALA A 171 9.77 13.08 -2.09
N THR A 172 8.49 13.46 -1.96
CA THR A 172 7.75 14.15 -3.03
C THR A 172 7.87 15.66 -2.88
N GLU A 173 7.58 16.41 -3.94
CA GLU A 173 7.51 17.87 -3.90
C GLU A 173 6.37 18.37 -2.99
N VAL A 174 5.26 17.63 -2.86
CA VAL A 174 4.24 17.94 -1.84
C VAL A 174 4.82 17.84 -0.43
N GLY A 175 5.69 16.84 -0.19
CA GLY A 175 6.40 16.66 1.07
C GLY A 175 7.38 17.78 1.39
N SER A 176 8.09 18.32 0.40
CA SER A 176 9.02 19.44 0.61
C SER A 176 8.33 20.76 0.94
N HIS A 177 7.04 20.89 0.58
CA HIS A 177 6.21 22.06 0.91
C HIS A 177 5.37 21.85 2.19
N ALA A 178 5.44 20.67 2.82
CA ALA A 178 4.80 20.44 4.10
C ALA A 178 5.52 21.20 5.22
N VAL A 179 4.76 21.78 6.15
CA VAL A 179 5.33 22.50 7.30
C VAL A 179 6.12 21.51 8.17
N PRO A 180 7.33 21.85 8.66
CA PRO A 180 8.06 20.99 9.58
C PRO A 180 7.25 20.72 10.86
N HIS A 181 6.88 19.46 11.09
CA HIS A 181 6.09 19.03 12.25
C HIS A 181 6.91 18.13 13.18
N GLY A 182 8.14 18.54 13.49
CA GLY A 182 9.07 17.73 14.30
C GLY A 182 10.18 18.50 14.99
N SER A 183 10.13 19.84 15.02
CA SER A 183 11.06 20.65 15.81
C SER A 183 10.67 20.61 17.29
N HIS A 184 10.72 19.43 17.90
CA HIS A 184 10.84 19.35 19.35
C HIS A 184 12.31 19.60 19.64
N GLY A 185 12.59 20.79 20.17
CA GLY A 185 13.93 21.22 20.54
C GLY A 185 14.61 20.12 21.34
N VAL A 186 15.62 19.51 20.73
CA VAL A 186 16.71 18.98 21.53
C VAL A 186 17.22 20.22 22.23
N THR A 187 16.96 20.34 23.52
CA THR A 187 17.53 21.39 24.34
C THR A 187 19.03 21.29 24.13
N GLU A 188 19.56 22.15 23.27
CA GLU A 188 20.98 22.39 23.20
C GLU A 188 21.36 22.72 24.64
N VAL A 189 22.13 21.82 25.27
CA VAL A 189 22.67 22.08 26.60
C VAL A 189 23.56 23.30 26.40
N THR A 190 23.03 24.48 26.68
CA THR A 190 23.80 25.69 26.84
C THR A 190 24.71 25.41 28.03
N VAL A 191 25.94 24.98 27.74
CA VAL A 191 27.01 24.99 28.72
C VAL A 191 27.17 26.46 29.10
N PRO A 192 26.90 26.86 30.35
CA PRO A 192 27.17 28.23 30.75
C PRO A 192 28.67 28.46 30.62
N ASP A 193 29.04 29.45 29.81
CA ASP A 193 30.40 29.97 29.77
C ASP A 193 30.79 30.32 31.21
N SER A 194 31.81 29.63 31.69
CA SER A 194 32.39 29.85 33.03
C SER A 194 33.51 30.87 32.93
N ASP A 195 33.25 32.00 32.27
CA ASP A 195 34.20 33.12 32.23
C ASP A 195 33.81 34.16 33.29
N GLY A 196 34.04 33.73 34.53
CA GLY A 196 34.23 34.64 35.65
C GLY A 196 35.60 35.29 35.60
N HIS A 197 35.58 36.61 35.81
CA HIS A 197 36.55 37.43 36.56
C HIS A 197 37.84 37.95 35.89
N GLY A 198 37.98 39.29 36.00
CA GLY A 198 39.27 40.00 36.10
C GLY A 198 39.35 41.23 35.20
N SER A 199 38.65 42.34 35.49
CA SER A 199 39.09 43.45 36.36
C SER A 199 40.28 44.28 35.84
N HIS A 200 40.00 45.58 35.66
CA HIS A 200 40.88 46.75 35.61
C HIS A 200 41.56 47.12 34.30
#